data_AF-A0A6G8Q622-F1
#
_entry.id   AF-A0A6G8Q622-F1
#
_cell.length_a   1.000
_cell.length_b   1.000
_cell.length_c   1.000
_cell.angle_alpha   90.00
_cell.angle_beta   90.00
_cell.angle_gamma   90.00
#
_symmetry.space_group_name_H-M   'P 1'
#
loop_
_entity.id
_entity.type
_entity.pdbx_description
1 polymer ?
#
loop_
_entity_poly.entity_id
_entity_poly.type
_entity_poly.pdbx_seq_one_letter_code
_entity_poly.pdbx_strand_id
1 'polypeptide(L)'
;MSEGSLPPFGISRPGSFPGLVKRALGRFFGKPRHAEIPASDPALGTRAASVVRRHADERATLLERAERLLGKALRLEEAGTPSESAGNRAERAWREVEEGLAALRASFVASEGAEGAEAFDRELGRRYPALGLKMHGLNA
;
A
#
# COMPACT_ATOMS: atom_id res chain seq x y z
N MET A 1 -28.85 -8.62 -51.11
CA MET A 1 -28.94 -8.98 -49.68
C MET A 1 -27.52 -9.05 -49.18
N SER A 2 -27.05 -8.01 -48.51
CA SER A 2 -25.67 -7.90 -48.02
C SER A 2 -25.73 -7.78 -46.51
N GLU A 3 -25.57 -8.91 -45.85
CA GLU A 3 -25.45 -8.98 -44.39
C GLU A 3 -24.05 -8.53 -43.98
N GLY A 4 -24.01 -7.68 -42.95
CA GLY A 4 -22.79 -7.05 -42.47
C GLY A 4 -21.84 -8.01 -41.78
N SER A 5 -20.55 -7.74 -41.92
CA SER A 5 -19.52 -8.28 -41.03
C SER A 5 -18.67 -7.11 -40.57
N LEU A 6 -18.92 -6.67 -39.33
CA LEU A 6 -18.06 -5.75 -38.62
C LEU A 6 -16.78 -6.50 -38.20
N PRO A 7 -15.59 -5.88 -38.25
CA PRO A 7 -14.39 -6.49 -37.70
C PRO A 7 -14.52 -6.62 -36.17
N PRO A 8 -14.08 -7.73 -35.56
CA PRO A 8 -13.93 -7.80 -34.11
C PRO A 8 -12.74 -6.92 -33.69
N PHE A 9 -13.00 -5.64 -33.47
CA PHE A 9 -12.12 -4.80 -32.66
C PHE A 9 -12.21 -5.27 -31.20
N GLY A 10 -11.06 -5.53 -30.57
CA GLY A 10 -10.97 -5.55 -29.12
C GLY A 10 -10.10 -6.62 -28.49
N ILE A 11 -8.87 -6.84 -28.96
CA ILE A 11 -7.84 -7.40 -28.08
C ILE A 11 -7.34 -6.28 -27.19
N SER A 12 -8.13 -5.90 -26.19
CA SER A 12 -7.63 -5.18 -25.02
C SER A 12 -7.43 -6.21 -23.92
N ARG A 13 -6.18 -6.62 -23.73
CA ARG A 13 -5.74 -7.30 -22.49
C ARG A 13 -6.03 -6.37 -21.31
N PRO A 14 -6.90 -6.73 -20.35
CA PRO A 14 -6.93 -6.04 -19.08
C PRO A 14 -5.82 -6.60 -18.20
N GLY A 15 -5.18 -5.69 -17.46
CA GLY A 15 -3.98 -5.89 -16.67
C GLY A 15 -3.93 -7.21 -15.91
N SER A 16 -2.88 -7.98 -16.23
CA SER A 16 -2.32 -8.93 -15.27
C SER A 16 -2.04 -8.14 -13.99
N PHE A 17 -2.75 -8.47 -12.90
CA PHE A 17 -2.36 -8.01 -11.57
C PHE A 17 -0.89 -8.40 -11.41
N PRO A 18 0.04 -7.44 -11.26
CA PRO A 18 1.45 -7.78 -11.20
C PRO A 18 1.62 -8.78 -10.06
N GLY A 19 2.11 -9.98 -10.37
CA GLY A 19 2.26 -11.11 -9.46
C GLY A 19 3.16 -10.86 -8.23
N LEU A 20 3.59 -9.61 -8.01
CA LEU A 20 4.27 -9.16 -6.81
C LEU A 20 3.32 -9.11 -5.58
N VAL A 21 2.01 -8.95 -5.78
CA VAL A 21 1.05 -8.94 -4.65
C VAL A 21 0.93 -10.35 -4.03
N LYS A 22 1.10 -11.41 -4.83
CA LYS A 22 0.99 -12.79 -4.36
C LYS A 22 2.16 -13.22 -3.47
N ARG A 23 3.36 -12.61 -3.60
CA ARG A 23 4.55 -13.06 -2.86
C ARG A 23 4.80 -12.29 -1.55
N ALA A 24 4.16 -11.14 -1.36
CA ALA A 24 4.31 -10.33 -0.15
C ALA A 24 3.33 -10.71 0.97
N LEU A 25 2.19 -11.31 0.65
CA LEU A 25 1.15 -11.66 1.64
C LEU A 25 1.41 -12.97 2.40
N GLY A 26 2.35 -13.83 1.99
CA GLY A 26 2.65 -15.07 2.70
C GLY A 26 3.44 -14.89 4.02
N ARG A 27 3.84 -13.66 4.36
CA ARG A 27 4.75 -13.36 5.49
C ARG A 27 4.10 -12.49 6.57
N PHE A 28 2.80 -12.64 6.78
CA PHE A 28 2.05 -11.78 7.69
C PHE A 28 2.32 -11.96 9.20
N PHE A 29 3.12 -12.94 9.64
CA PHE A 29 3.34 -13.17 11.09
C PHE A 29 4.81 -13.41 11.50
N GLY A 30 5.75 -13.26 10.57
CA GLY A 30 7.16 -13.47 10.86
C GLY A 30 7.84 -12.17 11.30
N LYS A 31 7.90 -11.93 12.61
CA LYS A 31 8.67 -10.84 13.25
C LYS A 31 10.09 -10.77 12.68
N PRO A 32 10.46 -9.77 11.84
CA PRO A 32 11.84 -9.64 11.40
C PRO A 32 12.65 -9.05 12.55
N ARG A 33 13.69 -9.79 12.96
CA ARG A 33 14.65 -9.38 13.97
C ARG A 33 15.52 -8.23 13.45
N HIS A 34 15.83 -7.33 14.39
CA HIS A 34 16.72 -6.18 14.34
C HIS A 34 17.87 -6.30 13.33
N ALA A 35 17.97 -5.31 12.44
CA ALA A 35 19.24 -4.82 11.93
C ALA A 35 19.44 -3.42 12.51
N GLU A 36 20.34 -3.30 13.50
CA GLU A 36 20.84 -2.03 14.02
C GLU A 36 21.88 -1.47 13.05
N ILE A 37 21.57 -0.32 12.46
CA ILE A 37 22.44 0.55 11.64
C ILE A 37 22.30 1.95 12.28
N PRO A 38 23.38 2.75 12.42
CA PRO A 38 23.62 3.58 13.60
C PRO A 38 22.60 4.71 13.78
N ALA A 39 22.49 5.14 15.04
CA ALA A 39 21.43 5.96 15.60
C ALA A 39 21.10 7.22 14.77
N SER A 40 20.01 7.15 13.98
CA SER A 40 19.13 8.31 13.84
C SER A 40 18.78 8.82 15.24
N ASP A 41 18.64 10.14 15.41
CA ASP A 41 18.17 10.74 16.64
C ASP A 41 16.97 9.94 17.22
N PRO A 42 17.11 9.32 18.40
CA PRO A 42 16.04 8.51 19.00
C PRO A 42 14.78 9.36 19.28
N ALA A 43 14.93 10.68 19.49
CA ALA A 43 13.80 11.58 19.62
C ALA A 43 13.04 11.72 18.29
N LEU A 44 13.75 11.81 17.16
CA LEU A 44 13.15 11.85 15.83
C LEU A 44 12.38 10.56 15.51
N GLY A 45 12.96 9.39 15.85
CA GLY A 45 12.27 8.11 15.73
C GLY A 45 11.00 8.04 16.58
N THR A 46 11.03 8.58 17.80
CA THR A 46 9.87 8.66 18.68
C THR A 46 8.79 9.60 18.11
N ARG A 47 9.19 10.74 17.54
CA ARG A 47 8.27 11.68 16.86
C ARG A 47 7.61 11.03 15.65
N ALA A 48 8.39 10.36 14.80
CA ALA A 48 7.87 9.63 13.64
C ALA A 48 6.85 8.56 14.06
N ALA A 49 7.17 7.73 15.07
CA ALA A 49 6.26 6.73 15.63
C ALA A 49 4.96 7.32 16.16
N SER A 50 5.04 8.45 16.87
CA SER A 50 3.85 9.13 17.38
C SER A 50 2.96 9.64 16.24
N VAL A 51 3.55 10.27 15.21
CA VAL A 51 2.81 10.84 14.08
C VAL A 51 2.16 9.75 13.24
N VAL A 52 2.90 8.68 12.91
CA VAL A 52 2.36 7.53 12.15
C VAL A 52 1.25 6.84 12.93
N ARG A 53 1.43 6.60 14.23
CA ARG A 53 0.39 5.98 15.08
C ARG A 53 -0.87 6.85 15.13
N ARG A 54 -0.71 8.15 15.37
CA ARG A 54 -1.85 9.07 15.45
C ARG A 54 -2.64 9.10 14.15
N HIS A 55 -1.95 9.19 13.01
CA HIS A 55 -2.62 9.18 11.71
C HIS A 55 -3.36 7.86 11.44
N ALA A 56 -2.76 6.74 11.85
CA ALA A 56 -3.40 5.43 11.77
C ALA A 56 -4.68 5.37 12.60
N ASP A 57 -4.63 5.88 13.84
CA ASP A 57 -5.79 5.91 14.74
C ASP A 57 -6.89 6.82 14.19
N GLU A 58 -6.53 8.00 13.68
CA GLU A 58 -7.46 8.95 13.05
C GLU A 58 -8.11 8.40 11.76
N ARG A 59 -7.41 7.51 11.03
CA ARG A 59 -7.88 6.92 9.77
C ARG A 59 -8.19 5.42 9.89
N ALA A 60 -8.40 4.91 11.11
CA ALA A 60 -8.59 3.48 11.36
C ALA A 60 -9.72 2.90 10.51
N THR A 61 -10.87 3.58 10.45
CA THR A 61 -12.02 3.16 9.64
C THR A 61 -11.72 3.07 8.14
N LEU A 62 -10.86 3.95 7.61
CA LEU A 62 -10.44 3.91 6.20
C LEU A 62 -9.54 2.70 5.94
N LEU A 63 -8.58 2.45 6.83
CA LEU A 63 -7.67 1.29 6.76
C LEU A 63 -8.46 -0.02 6.82
N GLU A 64 -9.34 -0.18 7.81
CA GLU A 64 -10.22 -1.34 7.95
C GLU A 64 -11.08 -1.56 6.70
N ARG A 65 -11.60 -0.48 6.11
CA ARG A 65 -12.38 -0.56 4.87
C ARG A 65 -11.51 -1.04 3.71
N ALA A 66 -10.30 -0.51 3.54
CA ALA A 66 -9.38 -0.91 2.49
C ALA A 66 -8.98 -2.39 2.63
N GLU A 67 -8.66 -2.83 3.85
CA GLU A 67 -8.34 -4.21 4.16
C GLU A 67 -9.52 -5.15 3.88
N ARG A 68 -10.73 -4.80 4.30
CA ARG A 68 -11.93 -5.59 4.05
C ARG A 68 -12.23 -5.73 2.55
N LEU A 69 -12.05 -4.67 1.78
CA LEU A 69 -12.26 -4.70 0.33
C LEU A 69 -11.20 -5.56 -0.37
N LEU A 70 -9.95 -5.45 0.05
CA LEU A 70 -8.87 -6.31 -0.44
C LEU A 70 -9.13 -7.79 -0.10
N GLY A 71 -9.46 -8.08 1.16
CA GLY A 71 -9.80 -9.44 1.60
C GLY A 71 -11.01 -10.01 0.88
N LYS A 72 -11.97 -9.17 0.46
CA LYS A 72 -13.06 -9.60 -0.42
C LYS A 72 -12.58 -9.93 -1.83
N ALA A 73 -11.74 -9.07 -2.44
CA ALA A 73 -11.21 -9.29 -3.77
C ALA A 73 -10.37 -10.58 -3.83
N LEU A 74 -9.51 -10.80 -2.83
CA LEU A 74 -8.69 -12.01 -2.71
C LEU A 74 -9.54 -13.28 -2.55
N ARG A 75 -10.56 -13.26 -1.69
CA ARG A 75 -11.47 -14.42 -1.53
C ARG A 75 -12.19 -14.79 -2.83
N LEU A 76 -12.57 -13.80 -3.64
CA LEU A 76 -13.18 -14.03 -4.94
C LEU A 76 -12.19 -14.65 -5.94
N GLU A 77 -10.95 -14.16 -5.93
CA GLU A 77 -9.87 -14.73 -6.74
C GLU A 77 -9.57 -16.19 -6.34
N GLU A 78 -9.44 -16.46 -5.05
CA GLU A 78 -9.20 -17.81 -4.49
C GLU A 78 -10.36 -18.77 -4.78
N ALA A 79 -11.58 -18.28 -4.80
CA ALA A 79 -12.76 -19.04 -5.19
C ALA A 79 -12.88 -19.27 -6.71
N GLY A 80 -11.90 -18.84 -7.52
CA GLY A 80 -11.91 -18.97 -8.97
C GLY A 80 -12.94 -18.06 -9.67
N THR A 81 -13.45 -17.04 -8.97
CA THR A 81 -14.45 -16.09 -9.47
C THR A 81 -13.97 -14.65 -9.33
N PRO A 82 -12.81 -14.29 -9.95
CA PRO A 82 -12.25 -12.97 -9.79
C PRO A 82 -13.23 -11.88 -10.25
N SER A 83 -13.28 -10.78 -9.49
CA SER A 83 -14.19 -9.67 -9.77
C SER A 83 -13.42 -8.36 -9.94
N GLU A 84 -13.44 -7.83 -11.14
CA GLU A 84 -12.81 -6.54 -11.47
C GLU A 84 -13.39 -5.40 -10.61
N SER A 85 -14.71 -5.37 -10.42
CA SER A 85 -15.37 -4.38 -9.55
C SER A 85 -14.91 -4.47 -8.08
N ALA A 86 -14.62 -5.68 -7.57
CA ALA A 86 -14.06 -5.84 -6.23
C ALA A 86 -12.61 -5.35 -6.18
N GLY A 87 -11.80 -5.71 -7.19
CA GLY A 87 -10.42 -5.24 -7.35
C GLY A 87 -10.32 -3.72 -7.41
N ASN A 88 -11.07 -3.08 -8.31
CA ASN A 88 -11.05 -1.62 -8.49
C ASN A 88 -11.48 -0.86 -7.22
N ARG A 89 -12.42 -1.41 -6.45
CA ARG A 89 -12.82 -0.83 -5.16
C ARG A 89 -11.73 -0.98 -4.11
N ALA A 90 -11.06 -2.13 -4.05
CA ALA A 90 -9.94 -2.34 -3.15
C ALA A 90 -8.78 -1.40 -3.51
N GLU A 91 -8.42 -1.31 -4.80
CA GLU A 91 -7.35 -0.43 -5.27
C GLU A 91 -7.64 1.03 -4.93
N ARG A 92 -8.87 1.51 -5.20
CA ARG A 92 -9.25 2.89 -4.85
C ARG A 92 -9.11 3.17 -3.36
N ALA A 93 -9.59 2.27 -2.51
CA ALA A 93 -9.48 2.43 -1.07
C ALA A 93 -8.02 2.44 -0.59
N TRP A 94 -7.15 1.61 -1.19
CA TRP A 94 -5.71 1.63 -0.91
C TRP A 94 -5.04 2.91 -1.40
N ARG A 95 -5.44 3.42 -2.57
CA ARG A 95 -4.92 4.70 -3.08
C ARG A 95 -5.24 5.87 -2.14
N GLU A 96 -6.46 5.91 -1.59
CA GLU A 96 -6.84 6.93 -0.59
C GLU A 96 -5.99 6.84 0.70
N VAL A 97 -5.56 5.63 1.09
CA VAL A 97 -4.63 5.43 2.21
C VAL A 97 -3.23 5.91 1.84
N GLU A 98 -2.73 5.53 0.66
CA GLU A 98 -1.41 5.92 0.15
C GLU A 98 -1.28 7.45 0.03
N GLU A 99 -2.31 8.13 -0.50
CA GLU A 99 -2.36 9.60 -0.60
C GLU A 99 -2.31 10.26 0.78
N GLY A 100 -3.03 9.72 1.77
CA GLY A 100 -3.00 10.22 3.15
C GLY A 100 -1.62 10.08 3.79
N LEU A 101 -0.95 8.96 3.58
CA LEU A 101 0.40 8.71 4.08
C LEU A 101 1.45 9.55 3.36
N ALA A 102 1.31 9.77 2.06
CA ALA A 102 2.20 10.64 1.30
C ALA A 102 2.11 12.09 1.77
N ALA A 103 0.90 12.60 2.01
CA ALA A 103 0.70 13.92 2.59
C ALA A 103 1.28 14.04 4.00
N LEU A 104 1.10 13.01 4.84
CA LEU A 104 1.68 12.96 6.17
C LEU A 104 3.21 13.01 6.12
N ARG A 105 3.82 12.17 5.27
CA ARG A 105 5.27 12.14 5.05
C ARG A 105 5.78 13.51 4.61
N ALA A 106 5.14 14.13 3.63
CA ALA A 106 5.53 15.45 3.14
C ALA A 106 5.51 16.51 4.26
N SER A 107 4.48 16.51 5.10
CA SER A 107 4.37 17.44 6.24
C SER A 107 5.45 17.20 7.31
N PHE A 108 5.80 15.93 7.56
CA PHE A 108 6.83 15.55 8.52
C PHE A 108 8.22 15.94 8.00
N VAL A 109 8.52 15.65 6.73
CA VAL A 109 9.78 16.00 6.08
C VAL A 109 9.97 17.52 5.99
N ALA A 110 8.90 18.28 5.72
CA ALA A 110 8.97 19.73 5.74
C ALA A 110 9.37 20.30 7.12
N SER A 111 9.09 19.57 8.20
CA SER A 111 9.37 19.99 9.57
C SER A 111 10.73 19.47 10.09
N GLU A 112 11.10 18.25 9.74
CA GLU A 112 12.24 17.51 10.33
C GLU A 112 13.37 17.23 9.30
N GLY A 113 13.22 17.65 8.04
CA GLY A 113 14.23 17.50 7.00
C GLY A 113 14.40 16.06 6.49
N ALA A 114 15.54 15.81 5.83
CA ALA A 114 15.85 14.52 5.19
C ALA A 114 15.94 13.35 6.18
N GLU A 115 16.51 13.58 7.37
CA GLU A 115 16.55 12.57 8.44
C GLU A 115 15.14 12.19 8.91
N GLY A 116 14.21 13.16 8.90
CA GLY A 116 12.80 12.91 9.20
C GLY A 116 12.14 12.00 8.17
N ALA A 117 12.55 12.10 6.90
CA ALA A 117 12.05 11.23 5.84
C ALA A 117 12.43 9.76 6.12
N GLU A 118 13.68 9.50 6.45
CA GLU A 118 14.18 8.16 6.76
C GLU A 118 13.54 7.57 8.02
N ALA A 119 13.40 8.38 9.08
CA ALA A 119 12.74 7.95 10.31
C ALA A 119 11.27 7.60 10.08
N PHE A 120 10.57 8.42 9.28
CA PHE A 120 9.18 8.18 8.89
C PHE A 120 9.03 6.90 8.07
N ASP A 121 9.84 6.73 7.02
CA ASP A 121 9.77 5.57 6.12
C ASP A 121 10.10 4.27 6.87
N ARG A 122 11.10 4.32 7.77
CA ARG A 122 11.46 3.19 8.64
C ARG A 122 10.29 2.77 9.53
N GLU A 123 9.61 3.73 10.16
CA GLU A 123 8.49 3.44 11.04
C GLU A 123 7.26 2.97 10.27
N LEU A 124 6.99 3.57 9.11
CA LEU A 124 5.93 3.13 8.22
C LEU A 124 6.16 1.68 7.77
N GLY A 125 7.40 1.31 7.41
CA GLY A 125 7.77 -0.05 7.05
C GLY A 125 7.67 -1.05 8.21
N ARG A 126 7.94 -0.62 9.45
CA ARG A 126 7.73 -1.44 10.66
C ARG A 126 6.26 -1.73 10.93
N ARG A 127 5.41 -0.70 10.83
CA ARG A 127 3.99 -0.79 11.19
C ARG A 127 3.11 -1.34 10.06
N TYR A 128 3.47 -1.03 8.82
CA TYR A 128 2.77 -1.46 7.61
C TYR A 128 3.76 -2.10 6.62
N PRO A 129 4.20 -3.35 6.85
CA PRO A 129 5.16 -4.01 5.98
C PRO A 129 4.71 -4.08 4.52
N ALA A 130 3.40 -4.17 4.28
CA ALA A 130 2.80 -4.17 2.94
C ALA A 130 2.95 -2.83 2.21
N LEU A 131 2.97 -1.71 2.94
CA LEU A 131 3.12 -0.36 2.40
C LEU A 131 4.58 0.08 2.30
N GLY A 132 5.44 -0.35 3.23
CA GLY A 132 6.88 -0.08 3.20
C GLY A 132 7.57 -0.61 1.94
N LEU A 133 7.11 -1.75 1.40
CA LEU A 133 7.63 -2.33 0.16
C LEU A 133 7.32 -1.49 -1.09
N LYS A 134 6.24 -0.70 -1.08
CA LYS A 134 5.81 0.10 -2.23
C LYS A 134 6.48 1.48 -2.26
N MET A 135 6.73 2.08 -1.10
CA MET A 135 7.39 3.39 -0.97
C MET A 135 8.90 3.33 -1.26
N HIS A 136 9.58 2.23 -0.98
CA HIS A 136 10.98 2.03 -1.36
C HIS A 136 11.20 1.90 -2.88
N GLY A 137 10.14 1.62 -3.67
CA GLY A 137 10.20 1.53 -5.13
C GLY A 137 9.94 2.85 -5.87
N LEU A 138 9.62 3.94 -5.16
CA LEU A 138 9.35 5.27 -5.74
C LEU A 138 10.55 6.24 -5.68
N ASN A 139 11.71 5.76 -5.20
CA ASN A 139 12.97 6.49 -5.15
C ASN A 139 14.02 5.94 -6.15
N ALA A 140 13.57 5.31 -7.24
CA ALA A 140 14.43 4.88 -8.35
C ALA A 140 14.16 5.73 -9.60
#